data_AF-A0A945KNK2-F1
#
_entry.id   AF-A0A945KNK2-F1
#
_cell.length_a   1.000
_cell.length_b   1.000
_cell.length_c   1.000
_cell.angle_alpha   90.00
_cell.angle_beta   90.00
_cell.angle_gamma   90.00
#
_symmetry.space_group_name_H-M   'P 1'
#
loop_
_entity.id
_entity.type
_entity.pdbx_description
1 polymer ?
#
loop_
_entity_poly.entity_id
_entity_poly.type
_entity_poly.pdbx_seq_one_letter_code
_entity_poly.pdbx_strand_id
1 'polypeptide(L)'
;MTDYFSTKNVRSELQSRSIKGGAITIFAQGARLGLQLLTVVLLARILVPADFGLFAMALAVSGIIGLLSTVGLSLYTIHKEHLTPQESSNVFWMGLVLSGIAMAISVAVAPFASIFYGEPAITPLIIALSTSFVAQSLYSQHQALLTRQMMFKHIAIINLSGLVLGVLVSCTAGLLGWKYWALVLLQIVPLVFNVILMWIVVKWRPSRFRKQKDFRMSIEFGKNLTGFTIVNYFGRNADNVLLGWWYGSADLGPYAIAYKLLLAPIQLLSVPINQMAVPVLSRLTKEPEEYRLYYANILSATCLFSFPIAILSFLMSKEIIFVFLGDQWGEASEIFSYLALVVYAAVTH
;
A
#
# COMPACT_ATOMS: atom_id res chain seq x y z
N MET A 1 16.09 8.81 27.02
CA MET A 1 16.23 8.75 25.55
C MET A 1 15.77 7.37 25.12
N THR A 2 14.85 7.26 24.15
CA THR A 2 14.39 5.96 23.66
C THR A 2 15.54 5.27 22.95
N ASP A 3 16.02 4.14 23.47
CA ASP A 3 16.99 3.30 22.77
C ASP A 3 16.24 2.52 21.68
N TYR A 4 16.36 2.99 20.44
CA TYR A 4 15.71 2.36 19.29
C TYR A 4 16.35 1.03 18.88
N PHE A 5 17.56 0.72 19.39
CA PHE A 5 18.40 -0.38 18.92
C PHE A 5 18.28 -1.63 19.79
N SER A 6 18.04 -1.46 21.09
CA SER A 6 17.78 -2.55 22.03
C SER A 6 16.29 -2.89 22.13
N THR A 7 15.96 -4.18 22.17
CA THR A 7 14.59 -4.69 22.41
C THR A 7 14.37 -5.15 23.86
N LYS A 8 15.37 -5.00 24.75
CA LYS A 8 15.28 -5.46 26.15
C LYS A 8 14.10 -4.84 26.90
N ASN A 9 13.85 -3.54 26.72
CA ASN A 9 12.74 -2.83 27.36
C ASN A 9 11.37 -3.18 26.76
N VAL A 10 11.35 -3.70 25.53
CA VAL A 10 10.10 -4.16 24.89
C VAL A 10 9.68 -5.49 25.52
N ARG A 11 10.63 -6.40 25.83
CA ARG A 11 10.35 -7.70 26.43
C ARG A 11 9.70 -7.62 27.82
N SER A 12 10.07 -6.64 28.65
CA SER A 12 9.48 -6.46 29.99
C SER A 12 8.05 -5.93 29.99
N GLU A 13 7.62 -5.23 28.93
CA GLU A 13 6.29 -4.61 28.82
C GLU A 13 5.39 -5.27 27.74
N LEU A 14 5.78 -6.46 27.27
CA LEU A 14 5.19 -7.15 26.11
C LEU A 14 3.66 -7.29 26.17
N GLN A 15 3.09 -7.72 27.30
CA GLN A 15 1.65 -7.99 27.41
C GLN A 15 0.82 -6.70 27.37
N SER A 16 1.23 -5.65 28.10
CA SER A 16 0.52 -4.36 28.14
C SER A 16 0.64 -3.58 26.82
N ARG A 17 1.82 -3.60 26.19
CA ARG A 17 2.05 -2.92 24.89
C ARG A 17 1.42 -3.65 23.71
N SER A 18 1.35 -4.98 23.72
CA SER A 18 0.78 -5.74 22.60
C SER A 18 -0.75 -5.57 22.51
N ILE A 19 -1.47 -5.63 23.64
CA ILE A 19 -2.94 -5.51 23.62
C ILE A 19 -3.36 -4.09 23.24
N LYS A 20 -2.76 -3.07 23.87
CA LYS A 20 -3.04 -1.66 23.55
C LYS A 20 -2.56 -1.30 22.13
N GLY A 21 -1.41 -1.81 21.71
CA GLY A 21 -0.86 -1.58 20.36
C GLY A 21 -1.68 -2.25 19.27
N GLY A 22 -2.18 -3.47 19.49
CA GLY A 22 -3.07 -4.18 18.58
C GLY A 22 -4.39 -3.46 18.38
N ALA A 23 -5.07 -3.07 19.46
CA ALA A 23 -6.33 -2.33 19.39
C ALA A 23 -6.18 -0.98 18.67
N ILE A 24 -5.11 -0.23 18.96
CA ILE A 24 -4.80 1.03 18.26
C ILE A 24 -4.56 0.79 16.77
N THR A 25 -3.87 -0.29 16.41
CA THR A 25 -3.57 -0.61 15.01
C THR A 25 -4.85 -0.98 14.25
N ILE A 26 -5.74 -1.79 14.84
CA ILE A 26 -7.03 -2.14 14.23
C ILE A 26 -7.88 -0.88 14.03
N PHE A 27 -8.02 -0.06 15.07
CA PHE A 27 -8.79 1.19 14.97
C PHE A 27 -8.19 2.14 13.91
N ALA A 28 -6.87 2.32 13.90
CA ALA A 28 -6.20 3.17 12.93
C ALA A 28 -6.35 2.66 11.49
N GLN A 29 -6.33 1.34 11.29
CA GLN A 29 -6.56 0.74 9.98
C GLN A 29 -8.01 0.93 9.52
N GLY A 30 -8.99 0.74 10.41
CA GLY A 30 -10.39 1.03 10.13
C GLY A 30 -10.62 2.51 9.77
N ALA A 31 -10.05 3.43 10.56
CA ALA A 31 -10.12 4.87 10.29
C ALA A 31 -9.46 5.22 8.95
N ARG A 32 -8.29 4.63 8.64
CA ARG A 32 -7.58 4.83 7.37
C ARG A 32 -8.42 4.34 6.19
N LEU A 33 -9.02 3.16 6.29
CA LEU A 33 -9.85 2.59 5.23
C LEU A 33 -11.13 3.40 5.02
N GLY A 34 -11.80 3.80 6.10
CA GLY A 34 -12.96 4.70 6.03
C GLY A 34 -12.60 6.03 5.34
N LEU A 35 -11.47 6.63 5.70
CA LEU A 35 -11.00 7.87 5.07
C LEU A 35 -10.62 7.65 3.60
N GLN A 36 -9.98 6.54 3.25
CA GLN A 36 -9.65 6.19 1.86
C GLN A 36 -10.91 6.01 1.00
N LEU A 37 -11.93 5.30 1.52
CA LEU A 37 -13.20 5.13 0.84
C LEU A 37 -13.90 6.47 0.64
N LEU A 38 -14.02 7.27 1.72
CA LEU A 38 -14.58 8.62 1.64
C LEU A 38 -13.86 9.47 0.59
N THR A 39 -12.53 9.36 0.50
CA THR A 39 -11.74 10.10 -0.48
C THR A 39 -12.04 9.67 -1.91
N VAL A 40 -12.17 8.36 -2.16
CA VAL A 40 -12.56 7.87 -3.49
C VAL A 40 -13.93 8.43 -3.87
N VAL A 41 -14.89 8.39 -2.96
CA VAL A 41 -16.24 8.94 -3.15
C VAL A 41 -16.20 10.43 -3.47
N LEU A 42 -15.48 11.23 -2.67
CA LEU A 42 -15.36 12.67 -2.87
C LEU A 42 -14.71 13.01 -4.21
N LEU A 43 -13.58 12.39 -4.53
CA LEU A 43 -12.86 12.68 -5.77
C LEU A 43 -13.58 12.12 -7.00
N ALA A 44 -14.29 11.00 -6.89
CA ALA A 44 -15.09 10.46 -7.98
C ALA A 44 -16.26 11.37 -8.36
N ARG A 45 -16.78 12.17 -7.42
CA ARG A 45 -17.80 13.19 -7.72
C ARG A 45 -17.24 14.47 -8.33
N ILE A 46 -15.95 14.76 -8.12
CA ILE A 46 -15.29 15.98 -8.61
C ILE A 46 -14.61 15.74 -9.96
N LEU A 47 -14.04 14.55 -10.16
CA LEU A 47 -13.23 14.18 -11.31
C LEU A 47 -13.97 13.24 -12.24
N VAL A 48 -13.63 13.29 -13.52
CA VAL A 48 -14.19 12.40 -14.55
C VAL A 48 -13.48 11.04 -14.58
N PRO A 49 -14.11 9.97 -15.07
CA PRO A 49 -13.50 8.64 -15.12
C PRO A 49 -12.14 8.59 -15.84
N ALA A 50 -11.96 9.37 -16.91
CA ALA A 50 -10.70 9.45 -17.65
C ALA A 50 -9.51 9.91 -16.78
N ASP A 51 -9.73 10.82 -15.81
CA ASP A 51 -8.67 11.26 -14.88
C ASP A 51 -8.17 10.10 -14.00
N PHE A 52 -9.09 9.23 -13.57
CA PHE A 52 -8.76 8.03 -12.82
C PHE A 52 -8.04 6.99 -13.67
N GLY A 53 -8.43 6.84 -14.94
CA GLY A 53 -7.74 5.95 -15.88
C GLY A 53 -6.30 6.38 -16.16
N LEU A 54 -6.08 7.66 -16.47
CA LEU A 54 -4.72 8.22 -16.65
C LEU A 54 -3.86 8.00 -15.41
N PHE A 55 -4.42 8.26 -14.23
CA PHE A 55 -3.73 8.02 -12.97
C PHE A 55 -3.44 6.54 -12.72
N ALA A 56 -4.38 5.63 -13.07
CA ALA A 56 -4.20 4.19 -12.94
C ALA A 56 -3.09 3.67 -13.88
N MET A 57 -3.02 4.13 -15.12
CA MET A 57 -1.93 3.81 -16.05
C MET A 57 -0.57 4.25 -15.49
N ALA A 58 -0.49 5.50 -15.01
CA ALA A 58 0.73 6.04 -14.44
C ALA A 58 1.15 5.28 -13.17
N LEU A 59 0.20 4.89 -12.31
CA LEU A 59 0.44 4.06 -11.14
C LEU A 59 0.89 2.64 -11.50
N ALA A 60 0.34 2.04 -12.54
CA ALA A 60 0.72 0.69 -12.97
C ALA A 60 2.21 0.64 -13.33
N VAL A 61 2.67 1.60 -14.14
CA VAL A 61 4.08 1.73 -14.53
C VAL A 61 4.95 2.11 -13.32
N SER A 62 4.55 3.14 -12.58
CA SER A 62 5.32 3.64 -11.44
C SER A 62 5.44 2.60 -10.34
N GLY A 63 4.40 1.80 -10.10
CA GLY A 63 4.42 0.80 -9.03
C GLY A 63 5.40 -0.33 -9.31
N ILE A 64 5.50 -0.83 -10.54
CA ILE A 64 6.51 -1.86 -10.92
C ILE A 64 7.92 -1.34 -10.62
N ILE A 65 8.21 -0.11 -11.05
CA ILE A 65 9.53 0.50 -10.86
C ILE A 65 9.76 0.80 -9.37
N GLY A 66 8.73 1.26 -8.67
CA GLY A 66 8.75 1.54 -7.23
C GLY A 66 9.09 0.33 -6.38
N LEU A 67 8.73 -0.90 -6.80
CA LEU A 67 9.09 -2.12 -6.08
C LEU A 67 10.60 -2.33 -5.98
N LEU A 68 11.38 -1.80 -6.93
CA LEU A 68 12.85 -1.84 -6.91
C LEU A 68 13.43 -0.98 -5.77
N SER A 69 12.67 -0.02 -5.23
CA SER A 69 13.13 0.91 -4.20
C SER A 69 13.02 0.34 -2.77
N THR A 70 12.11 -0.61 -2.53
CA THR A 70 11.73 -1.10 -1.19
C THR A 70 12.23 -2.52 -0.90
N VAL A 71 13.47 -2.82 -1.27
CA VAL A 71 14.09 -4.18 -1.25
C VAL A 71 14.22 -4.77 0.16
N GLY A 72 13.13 -5.21 0.81
CA GLY A 72 13.14 -5.92 2.10
C GLY A 72 13.89 -5.23 3.28
N LEU A 73 14.37 -4.01 3.07
CA LEU A 73 15.31 -3.29 3.94
C LEU A 73 14.67 -2.96 5.29
N SER A 74 13.38 -2.62 5.27
CA SER A 74 12.59 -2.37 6.49
C SER A 74 12.38 -3.65 7.31
N LEU A 75 12.19 -4.82 6.66
CA LEU A 75 11.99 -6.10 7.36
C LEU A 75 13.27 -6.55 8.06
N TYR A 76 14.43 -6.31 7.47
CA TYR A 76 15.72 -6.55 8.11
C TYR A 76 15.86 -5.77 9.42
N THR A 77 15.57 -4.46 9.39
CA THR A 77 15.59 -3.60 10.58
C THR A 77 14.61 -4.06 11.66
N ILE A 78 13.45 -4.59 11.28
CA ILE A 78 12.43 -5.06 12.22
C ILE A 78 12.84 -6.38 12.88
N HIS A 79 13.32 -7.36 12.12
CA HIS A 79 13.53 -8.73 12.61
C HIS A 79 14.89 -8.98 13.25
N LYS A 80 15.91 -8.16 12.96
CA LYS A 80 17.26 -8.41 13.48
C LYS A 80 17.33 -8.22 15.00
N GLU A 81 17.68 -9.23 15.79
CA GLU A 81 17.67 -9.11 17.26
C GLU A 81 18.60 -8.00 17.79
N HIS A 82 19.81 -7.90 17.25
CA HIS A 82 20.79 -6.87 17.61
C HIS A 82 21.10 -5.98 16.40
N LEU A 83 20.51 -4.78 16.38
CA LEU A 83 20.71 -3.79 15.34
C LEU A 83 21.70 -2.73 15.83
N THR A 84 22.76 -2.47 15.08
CA THR A 84 23.67 -1.35 15.40
C THR A 84 23.20 -0.05 14.74
N PRO A 85 23.51 1.14 15.32
CA PRO A 85 23.19 2.43 14.68
C PRO A 85 23.80 2.59 13.28
N GLN A 86 24.98 1.98 13.07
CA GLN A 86 25.66 2.01 11.77
C GLN A 86 24.95 1.15 10.72
N GLU A 87 24.40 0.00 11.12
CA GLU A 87 23.58 -0.84 10.23
C GLU A 87 22.32 -0.12 9.78
N SER A 88 21.61 0.52 10.71
CA SER A 88 20.44 1.33 10.39
C SER A 88 20.77 2.44 9.38
N SER A 89 21.95 3.05 9.52
CA SER A 89 22.41 4.11 8.60
C SER A 89 22.75 3.53 7.22
N ASN A 90 23.38 2.36 7.16
CA ASN A 90 23.68 1.68 5.89
C ASN A 90 22.42 1.25 5.15
N VAL A 91 21.43 0.71 5.87
CA VAL A 91 20.13 0.33 5.30
C VAL A 91 19.41 1.56 4.74
N PHE A 92 19.42 2.68 5.48
CA PHE A 92 18.88 3.96 4.99
C PHE A 92 19.54 4.41 3.69
N TRP A 93 20.87 4.49 3.64
CA TRP A 93 21.58 4.95 2.45
C TRP A 93 21.40 4.02 1.25
N MET A 94 21.34 2.70 1.49
CA MET A 94 21.07 1.74 0.43
C MET A 94 19.66 1.93 -0.14
N GLY A 95 18.66 2.07 0.72
CA GLY A 95 17.30 2.39 0.29
C GLY A 95 17.24 3.69 -0.50
N LEU A 96 17.98 4.71 -0.08
CA LEU A 96 18.00 6.01 -0.75
C LEU A 96 18.60 5.91 -2.15
N VAL A 97 19.75 5.21 -2.29
CA VAL A 97 20.38 4.96 -3.60
C VAL A 97 19.45 4.16 -4.51
N LEU A 98 18.84 3.08 -4.02
CA LEU A 98 17.90 2.27 -4.81
C LEU A 98 16.68 3.09 -5.25
N SER A 99 16.13 3.92 -4.36
CA SER A 99 15.03 4.81 -4.71
C SER A 99 15.42 5.88 -5.73
N GLY A 100 16.65 6.40 -5.67
CA GLY A 100 17.17 7.33 -6.68
C GLY A 100 17.34 6.66 -8.04
N ILE A 101 17.84 5.42 -8.07
CA ILE A 101 17.92 4.61 -9.31
C ILE A 101 16.52 4.35 -9.86
N ALA A 102 15.56 3.93 -9.03
CA ALA A 102 14.18 3.71 -9.44
C ALA A 102 13.53 4.99 -9.98
N MET A 103 13.81 6.15 -9.37
CA MET A 103 13.34 7.45 -9.85
C MET A 103 13.94 7.76 -11.23
N ALA A 104 15.25 7.60 -11.41
CA ALA A 104 15.91 7.81 -12.70
C ALA A 104 15.35 6.89 -13.81
N ILE A 105 15.13 5.61 -13.49
CA ILE A 105 14.49 4.67 -14.40
C ILE A 105 13.07 5.11 -14.76
N SER A 106 12.27 5.57 -13.78
CA SER A 106 10.92 6.08 -14.07
C SER A 106 10.92 7.29 -14.97
N VAL A 107 11.84 8.25 -14.76
CA VAL A 107 11.96 9.42 -15.64
C VAL A 107 12.36 9.00 -17.06
N ALA A 108 13.27 8.03 -17.20
CA ALA A 108 13.68 7.52 -18.51
C ALA A 108 12.57 6.73 -19.23
N VAL A 109 11.75 5.97 -18.48
CA VAL A 109 10.66 5.14 -19.02
C VAL A 109 9.39 5.96 -19.30
N ALA A 110 9.17 7.08 -18.60
CA ALA A 110 7.99 7.92 -18.74
C ALA A 110 7.59 8.28 -20.20
N PRO A 111 8.50 8.76 -21.08
CA PRO A 111 8.13 9.05 -22.47
C PRO A 111 7.75 7.79 -23.26
N PHE A 112 8.41 6.65 -23.02
CA PHE A 112 8.06 5.38 -23.68
C PHE A 112 6.69 4.88 -23.24
N ALA A 113 6.36 5.02 -21.95
CA ALA A 113 5.03 4.67 -21.44
C ALA A 113 3.95 5.55 -22.07
N SER A 114 4.23 6.84 -22.27
CA SER A 114 3.30 7.76 -22.94
C SER A 114 3.05 7.36 -24.40
N ILE A 115 4.08 6.93 -25.13
CA ILE A 115 3.93 6.39 -26.49
C ILE A 115 3.15 5.07 -26.47
N PHE A 116 3.46 4.18 -25.52
CA PHE A 116 2.82 2.88 -25.39
C PHE A 116 1.31 2.99 -25.19
N TYR A 117 0.86 3.89 -24.30
CA TYR A 117 -0.56 4.13 -24.03
C TYR A 117 -1.22 5.14 -24.97
N GLY A 118 -0.47 5.84 -25.81
CA GLY A 118 -1.00 6.91 -26.67
C GLY A 118 -1.45 8.17 -25.92
N GLU A 119 -0.99 8.38 -24.68
CA GLU A 119 -1.46 9.41 -23.77
C GLU A 119 -0.31 10.32 -23.29
N PRO A 120 -0.16 11.55 -23.84
CA PRO A 120 0.90 12.50 -23.46
C PRO A 120 0.92 12.86 -21.98
N ALA A 121 -0.26 12.89 -21.34
CA ALA A 121 -0.44 13.27 -19.94
C ALA A 121 0.23 12.29 -18.95
N ILE A 122 0.54 11.05 -19.38
CA ILE A 122 1.18 10.04 -18.54
C ILE A 122 2.62 10.41 -18.18
N THR A 123 3.35 11.08 -19.08
CA THR A 123 4.76 11.46 -18.85
C THR A 123 4.94 12.27 -17.56
N PRO A 124 4.27 13.44 -17.40
CA PRO A 124 4.42 14.23 -16.17
C PRO A 124 3.86 13.52 -14.93
N LEU A 125 2.85 12.65 -15.09
CA LEU A 125 2.29 11.84 -14.01
C LEU A 125 3.33 10.86 -13.44
N ILE A 126 4.00 10.09 -14.31
CA ILE A 126 5.04 9.13 -13.89
C ILE A 126 6.21 9.87 -13.24
N ILE A 127 6.64 10.99 -13.81
CA ILE A 127 7.74 11.80 -13.26
C ILE A 127 7.36 12.30 -11.86
N ALA A 128 6.16 12.86 -11.68
CA ALA A 128 5.70 13.33 -10.38
C ALA A 128 5.60 12.18 -9.36
N LEU A 129 5.00 11.05 -9.75
CA LEU A 129 4.89 9.87 -8.89
C LEU A 129 6.25 9.28 -8.52
N SER A 130 7.26 9.37 -9.39
CA SER A 130 8.60 8.85 -9.10
C SER A 130 9.29 9.54 -7.91
N THR A 131 8.91 10.79 -7.60
CA THR A 131 9.40 11.51 -6.42
C THR A 131 8.99 10.82 -5.12
N SER A 132 7.89 10.04 -5.16
CA SER A 132 7.41 9.27 -4.03
C SER A 132 8.39 8.18 -3.60
N PHE A 133 9.22 7.64 -4.50
CA PHE A 133 10.16 6.58 -4.13
C PHE A 133 11.22 7.09 -3.15
N VAL A 134 11.74 8.28 -3.41
CA VAL A 134 12.73 8.94 -2.55
C VAL A 134 12.09 9.29 -1.21
N ALA A 135 10.90 9.89 -1.22
CA ALA A 135 10.18 10.22 0.00
C ALA A 135 9.85 8.96 0.83
N GLN A 136 9.41 7.88 0.19
CA GLN A 136 9.16 6.60 0.84
C GLN A 136 10.43 6.02 1.47
N SER A 137 11.57 6.13 0.79
CA SER A 137 12.86 5.70 1.34
C SER A 137 13.25 6.49 2.59
N LEU A 138 13.06 7.82 2.57
CA LEU A 138 13.30 8.72 3.71
C LEU A 138 12.39 8.43 4.91
N TYR A 139 11.19 7.88 4.68
CA TYR A 139 10.23 7.50 5.71
C TYR A 139 10.45 6.07 6.25
N SER A 140 10.79 5.13 5.36
CA SER A 140 10.72 3.69 5.62
C SER A 140 11.61 3.21 6.77
N GLN A 141 12.83 3.75 6.90
CA GLN A 141 13.75 3.33 7.96
C GLN A 141 13.31 3.83 9.33
N HIS A 142 12.84 5.07 9.43
CA HIS A 142 12.29 5.61 10.67
C HIS A 142 11.01 4.87 11.08
N GLN A 143 10.17 4.50 10.11
CA GLN A 143 9.03 3.62 10.36
C GLN A 143 9.46 2.25 10.90
N ALA A 144 10.47 1.63 10.29
CA ALA A 144 10.99 0.34 10.76
C ALA A 144 11.50 0.40 12.21
N LEU A 145 12.18 1.49 12.60
CA LEU A 145 12.62 1.71 13.98
C LEU A 145 11.46 1.86 14.97
N LEU A 146 10.39 2.58 14.60
CA LEU A 146 9.20 2.69 15.45
C LEU A 146 8.43 1.37 15.54
N THR A 147 8.30 0.64 14.43
CA THR A 147 7.66 -0.69 14.39
C THR A 147 8.42 -1.67 15.27
N ARG A 148 9.75 -1.69 15.20
CA ARG A 148 10.63 -2.50 16.05
C ARG A 148 10.41 -2.23 17.54
N GLN A 149 10.15 -0.98 17.92
CA GLN A 149 9.88 -0.56 19.29
C GLN A 149 8.40 -0.67 19.69
N MET A 150 7.55 -1.25 18.83
CA MET A 150 6.10 -1.38 19.03
C MET A 150 5.39 -0.04 19.26
N MET A 151 5.93 1.05 18.71
CA MET A 151 5.41 2.42 18.87
C MET A 151 4.30 2.74 17.86
N PHE A 152 3.35 1.82 17.67
CA PHE A 152 2.29 1.89 16.64
C PHE A 152 1.41 3.14 16.74
N LYS A 153 1.21 3.68 17.96
CA LYS A 153 0.47 4.93 18.16
C LYS A 153 1.07 6.09 17.37
N HIS A 154 2.40 6.23 17.36
CA HIS A 154 3.07 7.31 16.63
C HIS A 154 2.92 7.11 15.11
N ILE A 155 3.10 5.88 14.64
CA ILE A 155 2.91 5.51 13.23
C ILE A 155 1.48 5.83 12.78
N ALA A 156 0.49 5.45 13.59
CA ALA A 156 -0.93 5.68 13.31
C ALA A 156 -1.26 7.17 13.24
N ILE A 157 -0.84 7.97 14.22
CA ILE A 157 -1.11 9.42 14.24
C ILE A 157 -0.46 10.11 13.04
N ILE A 158 0.80 9.80 12.73
CA ILE A 158 1.51 10.39 11.59
C ILE A 158 0.79 10.04 10.29
N ASN A 159 0.51 8.76 10.04
CA ASN A 159 -0.13 8.34 8.79
C ASN A 159 -1.55 8.89 8.63
N LEU A 160 -2.36 8.92 9.69
CA LEU A 160 -3.71 9.46 9.64
C LEU A 160 -3.71 10.97 9.42
N SER A 161 -2.85 11.71 10.11
CA SER A 161 -2.74 13.16 9.92
C SER A 161 -2.24 13.52 8.52
N GLY A 162 -1.27 12.79 7.99
CA GLY A 162 -0.83 12.95 6.60
C GLY A 162 -1.93 12.62 5.60
N LEU A 163 -2.69 11.54 5.83
CA LEU A 163 -3.82 11.19 4.96
C LEU A 163 -4.89 12.29 4.98
N VAL A 164 -5.30 12.78 6.15
CA VAL A 164 -6.26 13.90 6.26
C VAL A 164 -5.77 15.12 5.49
N LEU A 165 -4.50 15.50 5.65
CA LEU A 165 -3.92 16.63 4.92
C LEU A 165 -3.94 16.39 3.40
N GLY A 166 -3.57 15.20 2.94
CA GLY A 166 -3.61 14.86 1.52
C GLY A 166 -5.01 14.88 0.94
N VAL A 167 -6.02 14.44 1.69
CA VAL A 167 -7.43 14.51 1.27
C VAL A 167 -7.86 15.96 1.12
N LEU A 168 -7.54 16.83 2.08
CA LEU A 168 -7.88 18.26 2.02
C LEU A 168 -7.22 18.92 0.80
N VAL A 169 -5.92 18.71 0.59
CA VAL A 169 -5.19 19.30 -0.53
C VAL A 169 -5.69 18.75 -1.87
N SER A 170 -5.92 17.45 -1.95
CA SER A 170 -6.42 16.79 -3.16
C SER A 170 -7.83 17.26 -3.53
N CYS A 171 -8.76 17.30 -2.58
CA CYS A 171 -10.12 17.79 -2.83
C CYS A 171 -10.10 19.26 -3.24
N THR A 172 -9.27 20.09 -2.58
CA THR A 172 -9.11 21.51 -2.95
C THR A 172 -8.59 21.65 -4.38
N ALA A 173 -7.56 20.88 -4.76
CA ALA A 173 -7.04 20.88 -6.12
C ALA A 173 -8.08 20.41 -7.16
N GLY A 174 -8.86 19.39 -6.82
CA GLY A 174 -9.97 18.92 -7.65
C GLY A 174 -11.01 20.01 -7.89
N LEU A 175 -11.44 20.70 -6.82
CA LEU A 175 -12.40 21.82 -6.90
C LEU A 175 -11.85 23.03 -7.67
N LEU A 176 -10.54 23.25 -7.65
CA LEU A 176 -9.86 24.27 -8.46
C LEU A 176 -9.65 23.84 -9.92
N GLY A 177 -10.11 22.66 -10.32
CA GLY A 177 -10.06 22.18 -11.71
C GLY A 177 -8.71 21.60 -12.13
N TRP A 178 -7.88 21.13 -11.18
CA TRP A 178 -6.56 20.55 -11.49
C TRP A 178 -6.63 19.11 -12.05
N LYS A 179 -7.84 18.56 -12.22
CA LYS A 179 -8.10 17.26 -12.86
C LYS A 179 -7.30 16.13 -12.20
N TYR A 180 -6.70 15.23 -12.98
CA TYR A 180 -5.85 14.12 -12.53
C TYR A 180 -4.73 14.51 -11.54
N TRP A 181 -4.27 15.77 -11.49
CA TRP A 181 -3.29 16.20 -10.49
C TRP A 181 -3.81 16.13 -9.05
N ALA A 182 -5.12 16.21 -8.84
CA ALA A 182 -5.72 15.98 -7.53
C ALA A 182 -5.37 14.58 -7.00
N LEU A 183 -5.38 13.56 -7.86
CA LEU A 183 -5.02 12.18 -7.49
C LEU A 183 -3.52 12.02 -7.20
N VAL A 184 -2.67 12.76 -7.92
CA VAL A 184 -1.23 12.80 -7.64
C VAL A 184 -0.95 13.43 -6.28
N LEU A 185 -1.58 14.58 -6.00
CA LEU A 185 -1.45 15.26 -4.71
C LEU A 185 -1.95 14.39 -3.55
N LEU A 186 -3.00 13.59 -3.77
CA LEU A 186 -3.48 12.64 -2.78
C LEU A 186 -2.41 11.61 -2.39
N GLN A 187 -1.48 11.26 -3.28
CA GLN A 187 -0.37 10.35 -2.96
C GLN A 187 0.84 11.06 -2.38
N ILE A 188 1.25 12.18 -2.99
CA ILE A 188 2.51 12.85 -2.66
C ILE A 188 2.40 13.61 -1.34
N VAL A 189 1.30 14.33 -1.10
CA VAL A 189 1.16 15.20 0.08
C VAL A 189 1.22 14.41 1.39
N PRO A 190 0.44 13.32 1.59
CA PRO A 190 0.59 12.51 2.80
C PRO A 190 2.01 12.00 2.99
N LEU A 191 2.65 11.57 1.90
CA LEU A 191 3.97 10.97 1.97
C LEU A 191 5.03 11.98 2.42
N VAL A 192 5.07 13.15 1.79
CA VAL A 192 6.00 14.24 2.16
C VAL A 192 5.74 14.70 3.60
N PHE A 193 4.47 14.87 3.97
CA PHE A 193 4.09 15.24 5.33
C PHE A 193 4.52 14.18 6.36
N ASN A 194 4.32 12.90 6.05
CA ASN A 194 4.72 11.79 6.90
C ASN A 194 6.24 11.76 7.06
N VAL A 195 7.03 11.99 6.00
CA VAL A 195 8.49 12.12 6.10
C VAL A 195 8.86 13.21 7.11
N ILE A 196 8.29 14.41 6.98
CA ILE A 196 8.60 15.54 7.87
C ILE A 196 8.30 15.17 9.33
N LEU A 197 7.09 14.69 9.61
CA LEU A 197 6.71 14.31 10.97
C LEU A 197 7.56 13.16 11.52
N MET A 198 7.89 12.17 10.69
CA MET A 198 8.70 11.04 11.12
C MET A 198 10.10 11.47 11.51
N TRP A 199 10.69 12.40 10.75
CA TRP A 199 11.99 12.97 11.08
C TRP A 199 11.95 13.84 12.34
N ILE A 200 10.83 14.49 12.66
CA ILE A 200 10.66 15.24 13.92
C ILE A 200 10.52 14.29 15.11
N VAL A 201 9.69 13.25 14.99
CA VAL A 201 9.35 12.33 16.08
C VAL A 201 10.51 11.37 16.39
N VAL A 202 11.16 10.84 15.37
CA VAL A 202 12.29 9.90 15.52
C VAL A 202 13.58 10.70 15.59
N LYS A 203 14.17 10.74 16.78
CA LYS A 203 15.40 11.50 17.06
C LYS A 203 16.66 10.94 16.40
N TRP A 204 16.61 9.70 15.91
CA TRP A 204 17.73 9.10 15.20
C TRP A 204 18.00 9.82 13.87
N ARG A 205 19.29 9.93 13.53
CA ARG A 205 19.79 10.50 12.28
C ARG A 205 20.81 9.54 11.66
N PRO A 206 20.74 9.31 10.33
CA PRO A 206 21.67 8.42 9.66
C PRO A 206 23.10 8.98 9.71
N SER A 207 24.05 8.16 10.15
CA SER A 207 25.48 8.45 10.03
C SER A 207 25.97 8.18 8.61
N ARG A 208 27.23 8.53 8.29
CA ARG A 208 27.84 8.22 6.99
C ARG A 208 27.85 6.71 6.74
N PHE A 209 27.67 6.30 5.49
CA PHE A 209 27.77 4.90 5.08
C PHE A 209 29.15 4.32 5.43
N ARG A 210 29.16 3.11 6.02
CA ARG A 210 30.40 2.36 6.33
C ARG A 210 30.21 0.90 5.98
N LYS A 211 31.11 0.33 5.18
CA LYS A 211 31.06 -1.08 4.77
C LYS A 211 31.23 -2.01 5.98
N GLN A 212 30.31 -2.97 6.14
CA GLN A 212 30.35 -3.98 7.21
C GLN A 212 30.38 -5.39 6.60
N LYS A 213 30.98 -6.35 7.32
CA LYS A 213 31.18 -7.73 6.86
C LYS A 213 29.87 -8.50 6.66
N ASP A 214 28.86 -8.28 7.50
CA ASP A 214 27.61 -9.07 7.50
C ASP A 214 26.48 -8.50 6.62
N PHE A 215 26.75 -7.44 5.86
CA PHE A 215 25.72 -6.75 5.09
C PHE A 215 25.25 -7.54 3.86
N ARG A 216 26.07 -8.47 3.34
CA ARG A 216 25.76 -9.29 2.15
C ARG A 216 24.54 -10.19 2.35
N MET A 217 24.41 -10.81 3.51
CA MET A 217 23.29 -11.69 3.86
C MET A 217 21.95 -10.93 3.89
N SER A 218 22.00 -9.63 4.17
CA SER A 218 20.81 -8.75 4.21
C SER A 218 20.26 -8.47 2.80
N ILE A 219 21.16 -8.37 1.82
CA ILE A 219 20.82 -8.12 0.41
C ILE A 219 20.19 -9.37 -0.23
N GLU A 220 20.69 -10.55 0.13
CA GLU A 220 20.22 -11.82 -0.40
C GLU A 220 18.76 -12.13 0.01
N PHE A 221 18.42 -11.87 1.28
CA PHE A 221 17.04 -11.95 1.77
C PHE A 221 16.10 -10.96 1.03
N GLY A 222 16.56 -9.72 0.86
CA GLY A 222 15.78 -8.69 0.16
C GLY A 222 15.53 -9.03 -1.31
N LYS A 223 16.49 -9.65 -2.00
CA LYS A 223 16.39 -10.01 -3.42
C LYS A 223 15.27 -11.02 -3.68
N ASN A 224 15.22 -12.12 -2.92
CA ASN A 224 14.23 -13.18 -3.13
C ASN A 224 12.80 -12.67 -2.88
N LEU A 225 12.62 -11.87 -1.82
CA LEU A 225 11.33 -11.26 -1.51
C LEU A 225 10.89 -10.24 -2.56
N THR A 226 11.84 -9.46 -3.10
CA THR A 226 11.57 -8.49 -4.16
C THR A 226 11.12 -9.19 -5.44
N GLY A 227 11.80 -10.26 -5.83
CA GLY A 227 11.41 -11.08 -7.00
C GLY A 227 9.98 -11.61 -6.88
N PHE A 228 9.63 -12.18 -5.73
CA PHE A 228 8.25 -12.63 -5.45
C PHE A 228 7.24 -11.48 -5.52
N THR A 229 7.58 -10.31 -4.99
CA THR A 229 6.68 -9.15 -4.98
C THR A 229 6.46 -8.59 -6.39
N ILE A 230 7.51 -8.56 -7.23
CA ILE A 230 7.40 -8.13 -8.63
C ILE A 230 6.46 -9.05 -9.42
N VAL A 231 6.62 -10.37 -9.29
CA VAL A 231 5.76 -11.34 -9.98
C VAL A 231 4.29 -11.17 -9.55
N ASN A 232 4.04 -11.05 -8.25
CA ASN A 232 2.69 -10.82 -7.73
C ASN A 232 2.10 -9.48 -8.18
N TYR A 233 2.91 -8.42 -8.20
CA TYR A 233 2.45 -7.10 -8.64
C TYR A 233 2.09 -7.12 -10.13
N PHE A 234 2.91 -7.77 -10.96
CA PHE A 234 2.61 -7.90 -12.38
C PHE A 234 1.32 -8.67 -12.59
N GLY A 235 1.12 -9.81 -11.92
CA GLY A 235 -0.13 -10.57 -12.00
C GLY A 235 -1.37 -9.78 -11.59
N ARG A 236 -1.27 -8.92 -10.55
CA ARG A 236 -2.40 -8.10 -10.06
C ARG A 236 -2.66 -6.82 -10.85
N ASN A 237 -1.70 -6.36 -11.65
CA ASN A 237 -1.82 -5.12 -12.41
C ASN A 237 -1.77 -5.34 -13.92
N ALA A 238 -1.59 -6.58 -14.38
CA ALA A 238 -1.64 -6.93 -15.79
C ALA A 238 -2.94 -6.45 -16.42
N ASP A 239 -4.07 -6.66 -15.75
CA ASP A 239 -5.39 -6.22 -16.22
C ASP A 239 -5.44 -4.70 -16.42
N ASN A 240 -4.92 -3.91 -15.46
CA ASN A 240 -4.86 -2.46 -15.56
C ASN A 240 -3.98 -1.98 -16.72
N VAL A 241 -2.85 -2.66 -16.96
CA VAL A 241 -1.92 -2.35 -18.05
C VAL A 241 -2.55 -2.68 -19.41
N LEU A 242 -3.16 -3.87 -19.54
CA LEU A 242 -3.78 -4.32 -20.79
C LEU A 242 -5.01 -3.49 -21.13
N LEU A 243 -5.89 -3.22 -20.16
CA LEU A 243 -7.07 -2.39 -20.37
C LEU A 243 -6.68 -0.97 -20.73
N GLY A 244 -5.68 -0.39 -20.05
CA GLY A 244 -5.17 0.93 -20.42
C GLY A 244 -4.59 0.96 -21.83
N TRP A 245 -3.90 -0.10 -22.26
CA TRP A 245 -3.29 -0.16 -23.59
C TRP A 245 -4.32 -0.32 -24.71
N TRP A 246 -5.33 -1.18 -24.54
CA TRP A 246 -6.31 -1.47 -25.60
C TRP A 246 -7.49 -0.49 -25.63
N TYR A 247 -7.96 -0.06 -24.47
CA TYR A 247 -9.21 0.68 -24.33
C TYR A 247 -9.01 2.14 -23.86
N GLY A 248 -7.78 2.50 -23.48
CA GLY A 248 -7.45 3.86 -23.09
C GLY A 248 -7.95 4.25 -21.69
N SER A 249 -7.86 5.55 -21.39
CA SER A 249 -8.06 6.07 -20.04
C SER A 249 -9.55 6.14 -19.63
N ALA A 250 -10.45 6.37 -20.58
CA ALA A 250 -11.88 6.45 -20.33
C ALA A 250 -12.45 5.13 -19.78
N ASP A 251 -12.10 4.00 -20.40
CA ASP A 251 -12.61 2.68 -20.05
C ASP A 251 -11.88 2.07 -18.83
N LEU A 252 -10.60 2.42 -18.65
CA LEU A 252 -9.83 1.97 -17.48
C LEU A 252 -10.30 2.63 -16.18
N GLY A 253 -10.79 3.88 -16.24
CA GLY A 253 -11.25 4.62 -15.06
C GLY A 253 -12.33 3.89 -14.26
N PRO A 254 -13.47 3.54 -14.89
CA PRO A 254 -14.54 2.74 -14.29
C PRO A 254 -14.04 1.42 -13.72
N TYR A 255 -13.18 0.70 -14.46
CA TYR A 255 -12.57 -0.55 -13.99
C TYR A 255 -11.74 -0.36 -12.72
N ALA A 256 -10.83 0.62 -12.74
CA ALA A 256 -9.93 0.88 -11.63
C ALA A 256 -10.68 1.27 -10.34
N ILE A 257 -11.75 2.06 -10.44
CA ILE A 257 -12.60 2.39 -9.30
C ILE A 257 -13.38 1.18 -8.81
N ALA A 258 -14.04 0.44 -9.71
CA ALA A 258 -14.80 -0.76 -9.35
C ALA A 258 -13.92 -1.77 -8.62
N TYR A 259 -12.73 -2.05 -9.17
CA TYR A 259 -11.75 -2.94 -8.56
C TYR A 259 -11.28 -2.44 -7.18
N LYS A 260 -11.03 -1.12 -7.04
CA LYS A 260 -10.62 -0.52 -5.76
C LYS A 260 -11.70 -0.60 -4.69
N LEU A 261 -12.95 -0.34 -5.04
CA LEU A 261 -14.10 -0.46 -4.12
C LEU A 261 -14.29 -1.91 -3.67
N LEU A 262 -14.10 -2.85 -4.58
CA LEU A 262 -14.23 -4.27 -4.29
C LEU A 262 -13.13 -4.81 -3.37
N LEU A 263 -11.89 -4.33 -3.54
CA LEU A 263 -10.78 -4.74 -2.69
C LEU A 263 -10.86 -4.17 -1.26
N ALA A 264 -11.55 -3.06 -1.04
CA ALA A 264 -11.61 -2.42 0.27
C ALA A 264 -12.18 -3.32 1.39
N PRO A 265 -13.36 -3.97 1.25
CA PRO A 265 -13.86 -4.89 2.26
C PRO A 265 -13.00 -6.15 2.40
N ILE A 266 -12.40 -6.63 1.32
CA ILE A 266 -11.51 -7.80 1.35
C ILE A 266 -10.30 -7.50 2.23
N GLN A 267 -9.71 -6.31 2.12
CA GLN A 267 -8.56 -5.91 2.95
C GLN A 267 -8.90 -5.85 4.44
N LEU A 268 -10.13 -5.46 4.81
CA LEU A 268 -10.59 -5.46 6.21
C LEU A 268 -10.60 -6.87 6.80
N LEU A 269 -10.95 -7.88 6.01
CA LEU A 269 -11.01 -9.27 6.44
C LEU A 269 -9.64 -9.96 6.37
N SER A 270 -8.92 -9.79 5.26
CA SER A 270 -7.68 -10.53 5.00
C SER A 270 -6.54 -10.16 5.95
N VAL A 271 -6.42 -8.90 6.37
CA VAL A 271 -5.27 -8.47 7.19
C VAL A 271 -5.29 -9.09 8.60
N PRO A 272 -6.38 -9.00 9.38
CA PRO A 272 -6.45 -9.65 10.69
C PRO A 272 -6.33 -11.17 10.60
N ILE A 273 -6.97 -11.78 9.59
CA ILE A 273 -6.91 -13.23 9.37
C ILE A 273 -5.47 -13.66 9.12
N ASN A 274 -4.73 -13.02 8.21
CA ASN A 274 -3.34 -13.38 7.95
C ASN A 274 -2.43 -13.17 9.17
N GLN A 275 -2.66 -12.12 9.96
CA GLN A 275 -1.87 -11.84 11.17
C GLN A 275 -2.07 -12.89 12.28
N MET A 276 -3.26 -13.49 12.37
CA MET A 276 -3.57 -14.51 13.38
C MET A 276 -3.34 -15.94 12.87
N ALA A 277 -3.72 -16.22 11.62
CA ALA A 277 -3.67 -17.54 11.01
C ALA A 277 -2.23 -18.02 10.79
N VAL A 278 -1.37 -17.17 10.23
CA VAL A 278 -0.01 -17.59 9.84
C VAL A 278 0.83 -18.06 11.05
N PRO A 279 0.85 -17.36 12.21
CA PRO A 279 1.58 -17.84 13.39
C PRO A 279 1.01 -19.14 13.98
N VAL A 280 -0.32 -19.31 13.95
CA VAL A 280 -0.98 -20.53 14.47
C VAL A 280 -0.70 -21.72 13.57
N LEU A 281 -0.91 -21.58 12.26
CA LEU A 281 -0.62 -22.63 11.27
C LEU A 281 0.86 -23.04 11.28
N SER A 282 1.78 -22.09 11.45
CA SER A 282 3.22 -22.36 11.53
C SER A 282 3.60 -23.21 12.77
N ARG A 283 2.83 -23.13 13.85
CA ARG A 283 3.05 -23.97 15.05
C ARG A 283 2.47 -25.37 14.88
N LEU A 284 1.36 -25.49 14.14
CA LEU A 284 0.67 -26.75 13.87
C LEU A 284 1.27 -27.54 12.70
N THR A 285 2.37 -27.08 12.09
CA THR A 285 3.02 -27.74 10.93
C THR A 285 3.40 -29.21 11.19
N LYS A 286 3.58 -29.61 12.46
CA LYS A 286 3.91 -30.99 12.86
C LYS A 286 2.69 -31.85 13.20
N GLU A 287 1.50 -31.26 13.22
CA GLU A 287 0.24 -31.88 13.66
C GLU A 287 -0.80 -31.76 12.54
N PRO A 288 -0.77 -32.68 11.55
CA PRO A 288 -1.48 -32.51 10.28
C PRO A 288 -3.01 -32.46 10.43
N GLU A 289 -3.59 -33.18 11.39
CA GLU A 289 -5.03 -33.16 11.65
C GLU A 289 -5.51 -31.82 12.24
N GLU A 290 -4.79 -31.30 13.24
CA GLU A 290 -5.09 -29.98 13.82
C GLU A 290 -4.87 -28.87 12.78
N TYR A 291 -3.79 -28.96 12.00
CA TYR A 291 -3.53 -28.03 10.90
C TYR A 291 -4.71 -27.99 9.92
N ARG A 292 -5.19 -29.15 9.46
CA ARG A 292 -6.31 -29.25 8.51
C ARG A 292 -7.59 -28.65 9.09
N LEU A 293 -7.89 -28.94 10.36
CA LEU A 293 -9.10 -28.46 11.01
C LEU A 293 -9.07 -26.93 11.23
N TYR A 294 -7.94 -26.38 11.67
CA TYR A 294 -7.77 -24.93 11.79
C TYR A 294 -7.79 -24.23 10.43
N TYR A 295 -7.14 -24.80 9.42
CA TYR A 295 -7.17 -24.27 8.06
C TYR A 295 -8.60 -24.27 7.50
N ALA A 296 -9.35 -25.36 7.67
CA ALA A 296 -10.75 -25.45 7.27
C ALA A 296 -11.65 -24.44 8.01
N ASN A 297 -11.40 -24.19 9.30
CA ASN A 297 -12.11 -23.17 10.07
C ASN A 297 -11.82 -21.75 9.57
N ILE A 298 -10.55 -21.45 9.24
CA ILE A 298 -10.15 -20.16 8.68
C ILE A 298 -10.80 -19.95 7.31
N LEU A 299 -10.77 -20.96 6.44
CA LEU A 299 -11.45 -20.92 5.15
C LEU A 299 -12.95 -20.74 5.31
N SER A 300 -13.60 -21.52 6.18
CA SER A 300 -15.04 -21.45 6.43
C SER A 300 -15.45 -20.07 6.95
N ALA A 301 -14.71 -19.50 7.90
CA ALA A 301 -14.94 -18.15 8.38
C ALA A 301 -14.76 -17.10 7.27
N THR A 302 -13.70 -17.24 6.46
CA THR A 302 -13.44 -16.34 5.33
C THR A 302 -14.59 -16.38 4.33
N CYS A 303 -15.07 -17.57 3.97
CA CYS A 303 -16.22 -17.75 3.09
C CYS A 303 -17.51 -17.17 3.70
N LEU A 304 -17.76 -17.42 4.99
CA LEU A 304 -18.96 -16.94 5.70
C LEU A 304 -19.06 -15.41 5.70
N PHE A 305 -17.94 -14.69 5.82
CA PHE A 305 -17.95 -13.22 5.78
C PHE A 305 -17.87 -12.66 4.35
N SER A 306 -17.12 -13.31 3.46
CA SER A 306 -16.94 -12.83 2.09
C SER A 306 -18.22 -13.00 1.25
N PHE A 307 -19.01 -14.06 1.51
CA PHE A 307 -20.19 -14.38 0.72
C PHE A 307 -21.32 -13.34 0.84
N PRO A 308 -21.76 -12.92 2.06
CA PRO A 308 -22.75 -11.85 2.19
C PRO A 308 -22.26 -10.54 1.59
N ILE A 309 -20.97 -10.21 1.73
CA ILE A 309 -20.40 -8.98 1.18
C ILE A 309 -20.43 -9.01 -0.35
N ALA A 310 -20.05 -10.12 -0.97
CA ALA A 310 -20.07 -10.27 -2.42
C ALA A 310 -21.50 -10.20 -2.98
N ILE A 311 -22.45 -10.88 -2.34
CA ILE A 311 -23.86 -10.84 -2.75
C ILE A 311 -24.45 -9.44 -2.59
N LEU A 312 -24.21 -8.78 -1.46
CA LEU A 312 -24.67 -7.41 -1.24
C LEU A 312 -24.05 -6.45 -2.26
N SER A 313 -22.76 -6.62 -2.56
CA SER A 313 -22.05 -5.81 -3.57
C SER A 313 -22.62 -6.03 -4.97
N PHE A 314 -22.98 -7.27 -5.32
CA PHE A 314 -23.59 -7.61 -6.60
C PHE A 314 -25.01 -7.06 -6.73
N LEU A 315 -25.86 -7.31 -5.72
CA LEU A 315 -27.27 -6.91 -5.73
C LEU A 315 -27.44 -5.39 -5.65
N MET A 316 -26.59 -4.71 -4.88
CA MET A 316 -26.66 -3.26 -4.68
C MET A 316 -25.64 -2.52 -5.53
N SER A 317 -25.10 -3.12 -6.60
CA SER A 317 -24.01 -2.53 -7.38
C SER A 317 -24.38 -1.17 -7.96
N LYS A 318 -25.58 -1.06 -8.53
CA LYS A 318 -26.11 0.18 -9.09
C LYS A 318 -26.28 1.22 -8.01
N GLU A 319 -26.94 0.86 -6.91
CA GLU A 319 -27.20 1.76 -5.79
C GLU A 319 -25.89 2.24 -5.18
N ILE A 320 -24.91 1.36 -4.96
CA ILE A 320 -23.60 1.71 -4.43
C ILE A 320 -22.91 2.70 -5.38
N ILE A 321 -22.84 2.39 -6.67
CA ILE A 321 -22.10 3.22 -7.63
C ILE A 321 -22.78 4.58 -7.84
N PHE A 322 -24.09 4.62 -8.08
CA PHE A 322 -24.82 5.87 -8.29
C PHE A 322 -24.92 6.72 -7.01
N VAL A 323 -25.16 6.12 -5.84
CA VAL A 323 -25.26 6.87 -4.58
C VAL A 323 -23.88 7.38 -4.15
N PHE A 324 -22.83 6.57 -4.24
CA PHE A 324 -21.52 6.99 -3.78
C PHE A 324 -20.77 7.83 -4.84
N LEU A 325 -20.61 7.31 -6.06
CA LEU A 325 -19.76 7.93 -7.08
C LEU A 325 -20.51 8.93 -7.98
N GLY A 326 -21.82 8.74 -8.21
CA GLY A 326 -22.67 9.60 -9.03
C GLY A 326 -22.93 9.06 -10.45
N ASP A 327 -23.76 9.78 -11.21
CA ASP A 327 -24.31 9.31 -12.51
C ASP A 327 -23.27 9.05 -13.59
N GLN A 328 -22.13 9.74 -13.54
CA GLN A 328 -21.03 9.60 -14.48
C GLN A 328 -20.27 8.26 -14.39
N TRP A 329 -20.64 7.39 -13.44
CA TRP A 329 -19.99 6.09 -13.18
C TRP A 329 -20.84 4.89 -13.58
N GLY A 330 -21.85 5.07 -14.44
CA GLY A 330 -22.75 3.99 -14.86
C GLY A 330 -22.02 2.72 -15.35
N GLU A 331 -20.99 2.87 -16.17
CA GLU A 331 -20.16 1.75 -16.66
C GLU A 331 -19.44 1.00 -15.54
N ALA A 332 -19.06 1.70 -14.46
CA ALA A 332 -18.41 1.08 -13.31
C ALA A 332 -19.37 0.14 -12.57
N SER A 333 -20.69 0.36 -12.64
CA SER A 333 -21.70 -0.48 -12.01
C SER A 333 -21.75 -1.88 -12.60
N GLU A 334 -21.68 -2.00 -13.93
CA GLU A 334 -21.70 -3.30 -14.59
C GLU A 334 -20.41 -4.06 -14.29
N ILE A 335 -19.27 -3.38 -14.43
CA ILE A 335 -17.95 -3.95 -14.12
C ILE A 335 -17.87 -4.41 -12.66
N PHE A 336 -18.34 -3.60 -11.71
CA PHE A 336 -18.36 -3.93 -10.28
C PHE A 336 -19.18 -5.21 -10.00
N SER A 337 -20.31 -5.38 -10.67
CA SER A 337 -21.15 -6.57 -10.55
C SER A 337 -20.39 -7.83 -11.00
N TYR A 338 -19.75 -7.80 -12.17
CA TYR A 338 -19.01 -8.94 -12.68
C TYR A 338 -17.79 -9.27 -11.79
N LEU A 339 -17.05 -8.26 -11.36
CA LEU A 339 -15.89 -8.45 -10.48
C LEU A 339 -16.28 -9.06 -9.12
N ALA A 340 -17.44 -8.67 -8.55
CA ALA A 340 -17.93 -9.25 -7.29
C ALA A 340 -18.09 -10.77 -7.37
N LEU A 341 -18.55 -11.28 -8.51
CA LEU A 341 -18.69 -12.72 -8.76
C LEU A 341 -17.33 -13.41 -8.97
N VAL A 342 -16.41 -12.78 -9.71
CA VAL A 342 -15.09 -13.35 -10.01
C VAL A 342 -14.22 -13.46 -8.75
N VAL A 343 -14.21 -12.41 -7.93
CA VAL A 343 -13.39 -12.42 -6.71
C VAL A 343 -13.92 -13.39 -5.67
N TYR A 344 -15.22 -13.65 -5.66
CA TYR A 344 -15.78 -14.76 -4.88
C TYR A 344 -15.20 -16.11 -5.31
N ALA A 345 -15.18 -16.41 -6.61
CA ALA A 345 -14.59 -17.66 -7.13
C ALA A 345 -13.10 -17.79 -6.78
N ALA A 346 -12.37 -16.67 -6.76
CA ALA A 346 -10.96 -16.63 -6.42
C ALA A 346 -10.67 -16.78 -4.91
N VAL A 347 -11.61 -16.44 -4.02
CA VAL A 347 -11.46 -16.63 -2.56
C VAL A 347 -11.76 -18.08 -2.14
N THR A 348 -12.56 -18.79 -2.93
CA THR A 348 -12.93 -20.20 -2.67
C THR A 348 -11.93 -21.23 -3.21
N HIS A 349 -10.99 -20.82 -4.05
CA HIS A 349 -9.89 -21.63 -4.60
C HIS A 349 -8.58 -21.32 -3.89
#